data_AF-A0A2W5N9Q1-F1
#
_entry.id   AF-A0A2W5N9Q1-F1
#
_cell.length_a   1.000
_cell.length_b   1.000
_cell.length_c   1.000
_cell.angle_alpha   90.00
_cell.angle_beta   90.00
_cell.angle_gamma   90.00
#
_symmetry.space_group_name_H-M   'P 1'
#
loop_
_entity.id
_entity.type
_entity.pdbx_description
1 polymer ?
#
loop_
_entity_poly.entity_id
_entity_poly.type
_entity_poly.pdbx_seq_one_letter_code
_entity_poly.pdbx_strand_id
1 'polypeptide(L)' 'MADRFRISTFGRPRTPWRDSIQDATDDAIELGLASWDESRREWYLAVPVALQVEQGKSRDQASG' A
#
# COMPACT_ATOMS: atom_id res chain seq x y z
N MET A 1 11.35 13.85 -0.63
CA MET A 1 11.58 12.40 -0.86
C MET A 1 10.36 11.88 -1.60
N ALA A 2 10.48 10.84 -2.42
CA ALA A 2 9.30 10.20 -3.00
C ALA A 2 8.47 9.54 -1.89
N ASP A 3 7.15 9.47 -2.08
CA ASP A 3 6.27 8.75 -1.16
C ASP A 3 6.55 7.25 -1.25
N ARG A 4 6.51 6.56 -0.10
CA ARG A 4 6.71 5.11 -0.03
C ARG A 4 5.46 4.41 0.48
N PHE A 5 5.19 3.24 -0.09
CA PHE A 5 3.97 2.46 0.14
C PHE A 5 4.31 1.05 0.62
N ARG A 6 3.58 0.50 1.57
CA ARG A 6 3.70 -0.93 1.92
C ARG A 6 2.40 -1.49 2.46
N ILE A 7 2.29 -2.81 2.44
CA ILE A 7 1.15 -3.53 2.98
C ILE A 7 1.41 -3.93 4.43
N SER A 8 0.40 -3.73 5.26
CA SER A 8 0.37 -4.23 6.63
C SER A 8 -0.95 -4.96 6.90
N THR A 9 -0.90 -5.95 7.78
CA THR A 9 -2.10 -6.62 8.31
C THR A 9 -2.08 -6.52 9.83
N PHE A 10 -3.20 -6.15 10.44
CA PHE A 10 -3.29 -5.95 11.89
C PHE A 10 -2.17 -5.06 12.46
N GLY A 11 -1.79 -4.01 11.73
CA GLY A 11 -0.72 -3.08 12.11
C GLY A 11 0.71 -3.61 11.94
N ARG A 12 0.89 -4.85 11.47
CA ARG A 12 2.20 -5.47 11.24
C ARG A 12 2.57 -5.40 9.75
N PRO A 13 3.75 -4.87 9.39
CA PRO A 13 4.22 -4.87 8.01
C PRO A 13 4.32 -6.30 7.46
N ARG A 14 3.86 -6.49 6.24
CA ARG A 14 3.93 -7.76 5.51
C ARG A 14 4.83 -7.68 4.28
N THR A 15 5.06 -6.47 3.78
CA THR A 15 5.85 -6.23 2.57
C THR A 15 6.92 -5.16 2.81
N PRO A 16 7.99 -5.13 2.00
CA PRO A 16 8.92 -4.01 1.94
C PRO A 16 8.21 -2.72 1.52
N TRP A 17 8.88 -1.59 1.74
CA TRP A 17 8.47 -0.33 1.13
C TRP A 17 8.66 -0.37 -0.39
N ARG A 18 7.66 0.13 -1.11
CA ARG A 18 7.60 0.29 -2.55
C ARG A 18 7.47 1.76 -2.90
N ASP A 19 7.90 2.11 -4.10
CA ASP A 19 7.83 3.50 -4.58
C ASP A 19 6.49 3.80 -5.28
N SER A 20 5.63 2.79 -5.48
CA SER A 20 4.29 2.95 -6.06
C SER A 20 3.21 2.17 -5.28
N ILE A 21 1.98 2.67 -5.34
CA ILE A 21 0.79 1.99 -4.79
C ILE A 21 0.52 0.68 -5.53
N GLN A 22 0.78 0.64 -6.84
CA GLN A 22 0.56 -0.54 -7.67
C GLN A 22 1.44 -1.69 -7.19
N ASP A 23 2.75 -1.45 -7.03
CA ASP A 23 3.68 -2.49 -6.56
C ASP A 23 3.30 -3.00 -5.17
N ALA A 24 2.85 -2.12 -4.27
CA ALA A 24 2.37 -2.53 -2.95
C ALA A 24 1.08 -3.35 -3.03
N THR A 25 0.20 -3.05 -3.99
CA THR A 25 -1.04 -3.82 -4.20
C THR A 25 -0.75 -5.17 -4.83
N ASP A 26 0.19 -5.24 -5.76
CA ASP A 26 0.66 -6.49 -6.35
C ASP A 26 1.26 -7.41 -5.28
N ASP A 27 2.03 -6.86 -4.33
CA ASP A 27 2.49 -7.63 -3.17
C ASP A 27 1.32 -8.21 -2.35
N ALA A 28 0.21 -7.47 -2.20
CA ALA A 28 -0.98 -7.97 -1.49
C ALA A 28 -1.64 -9.14 -2.23
N ILE A 29 -1.64 -9.12 -3.57
CA ILE A 29 -2.14 -10.20 -4.41
C ILE A 29 -1.21 -11.43 -4.27
N GLU A 30 0.10 -11.24 -4.40
CA GLU A 30 1.09 -12.32 -4.27
C GLU A 30 1.04 -13.02 -2.89
N LEU A 31 0.78 -12.24 -1.84
CA LEU A 31 0.64 -12.76 -0.47
C LEU A 31 -0.73 -13.40 -0.19
N GLY A 32 -1.64 -13.43 -1.16
CA GLY A 32 -3.01 -13.94 -0.98
C GLY A 32 -3.84 -13.10 -0.01
N LEU A 33 -3.50 -11.82 0.15
CA LEU A 33 -4.21 -10.87 1.01
C LEU A 33 -5.31 -10.12 0.24
N ALA A 34 -5.26 -10.17 -1.09
CA ALA A 34 -6.33 -9.76 -1.99
C ALA A 34 -7.11 -10.97 -2.49
N SER A 35 -8.40 -10.76 -2.74
CA SER A 35 -9.32 -11.73 -3.32
C SER A 35 -9.98 -11.12 -4.56
N TRP A 36 -10.32 -11.96 -5.52
CA TRP A 36 -10.93 -11.55 -6.78
C TRP A 36 -12.46 -11.60 -6.68
N ASP A 37 -13.13 -10.52 -7.07
CA ASP A 37 -14.59 -10.49 -7.24
C ASP A 37 -14.93 -10.73 -8.71
N GLU A 38 -15.45 -11.92 -9.03
CA GLU A 38 -15.84 -12.29 -10.39
C GLU A 38 -17.03 -11.47 -10.94
N SER A 39 -17.95 -11.04 -10.07
CA SER A 39 -19.12 -10.25 -10.47
C SER A 39 -18.72 -8.85 -10.90
N ARG A 40 -17.70 -8.28 -10.27
CA ARG A 40 -17.21 -6.92 -10.51
C ARG A 40 -15.95 -6.84 -11.35
N ARG A 41 -15.30 -7.99 -11.57
CA ARG A 41 -14.00 -8.12 -12.25
C ARG A 41 -12.94 -7.19 -11.65
N GLU A 42 -12.87 -7.16 -10.32
CA GLU A 42 -11.92 -6.35 -9.58
C GLU A 42 -11.30 -7.13 -8.41
N TRP A 43 -10.10 -6.74 -8.00
CA TRP A 43 -9.46 -7.23 -6.78
C TRP A 43 -9.91 -6.40 -5.57
N TYR A 44 -10.21 -7.06 -4.46
CA TYR A 44 -10.49 -6.43 -3.17
C TYR A 44 -9.62 -7.01 -2.06
N LEU A 45 -9.36 -6.22 -1.01
CA LEU A 45 -8.56 -6.66 0.13
C LEU A 45 -9.42 -7.52 1.08
N ALA A 46 -8.99 -8.76 1.34
CA ALA A 46 -9.81 -9.78 1.99
C ALA A 46 -9.64 -9.85 3.51
N VAL A 47 -8.47 -9.50 4.02
CA VAL A 47 -8.22 -9.33 5.47
C VAL A 47 -8.20 -7.84 5.81
N PRO A 48 -8.17 -7.43 7.10
CA PRO A 48 -7.86 -6.06 7.50
C PRO A 48 -6.44 -5.68 7.07
N VAL A 49 -6.32 -5.36 5.79
CA VAL A 49 -5.12 -4.89 5.11
C VAL A 49 -5.15 -3.36 5.16
N ALA A 50 -4.04 -2.77 5.57
CA ALA A 50 -3.83 -1.33 5.49
C ALA A 50 -2.63 -1.02 4.59
N LEU A 51 -2.84 -0.14 3.63
CA LEU A 51 -1.77 0.51 2.88
C LEU A 51 -1.14 1.58 3.78
N GLN A 52 0.11 1.38 4.16
CA GLN A 52 0.87 2.39 4.88
C GLN A 52 1.55 3.30 3.86
N VAL A 53 1.46 4.60 4.10
CA VAL A 53 2.09 5.63 3.29
C VAL A 53 3.09 6.38 4.15
N GLU A 54 4.33 6.46 3.71
CA GLU A 54 5.32 7.34 4.28
C GLU A 54 5.52 8.52 3.33
N GLN A 55 4.96 9.68 3.72
CA GLN A 55 5.09 10.90 2.93
C GLN A 55 6.51 11.43 3.01
N GLY A 56 7.16 11.56 1.86
CA GLY A 56 8.52 12.05 1.80
C GLY A 56 8.60 13.57 1.94
N LYS A 57 8.32 14.14 3.13
CA LYS A 57 8.25 15.59 3.43
C LYS A 57 9.07 16.44 2.44
N SER A 58 8.38 17.13 1.53
CA SER A 58 8.95 18.28 0.83
C SER A 58 9.23 19.34 1.89
N ARG A 59 10.51 19.61 2.12
CA ARG A 59 10.98 20.64 3.02
C ARG A 59 10.88 22.00 2.30
N ASP A 60 9.66 22.46 2.05
CA ASP A 60 9.42 23.77 1.44
C ASP A 60 8.04 24.32 1.87
N GLN A 61 7.90 24.60 3.17
CA GLN A 61 7.01 25.65 3.70
C GLN A 61 7.60 26.15 5.02
N ALA A 62 8.65 26.97 4.92
CA ALA A 62 9.05 27.93 5.94
C ALA A 62 9.98 28.97 5.32
N SER A 63 9.42 29.88 4.53
CA SER A 63 10.02 31.18 4.22
C SER A 63 8.90 32.11 3.78
N GLY A 64 8.63 33.15 4.58
CA GLY A 64 7.67 34.22 4.30
C GLY A 64 6.81 34.56 5.50
#